data_AF-N0BBJ6-F1
#
_entry.id   AF-N0BBJ6-F1
#
_cell.length_a   1.000
_cell.length_b   1.000
_cell.length_c   1.000
_cell.angle_alpha   90.00
_cell.angle_beta   90.00
_cell.angle_gamma   90.00
#
_symmetry.space_group_name_H-M   'P 1'
#
loop_
_entity.id
_entity.type
_entity.pdbx_description
1 polymer ?
#
loop_
_entity_poly.entity_id
_entity_poly.type
_entity_poly.pdbx_seq_one_letter_code
_entity_poly.pdbx_strand_id
1 'polypeptide(L)' 'MGEKVWADVPERWKPLIKKAKDIEGWDSLSAYIRELIKKDLVSKGLLGQNGQETIKQED' A
#
# COMPACT_ATOMS: atom_id res chain seq x y z
N MET A 1 -11.38 -3.41 -16.65
CA MET A 1 -11.18 -1.95 -16.62
C MET A 1 -11.20 -1.53 -15.17
N GLY A 2 -10.08 -1.03 -14.63
CA GLY A 2 -10.04 -0.60 -13.23
C GLY A 2 -10.63 0.80 -13.06
N GLU A 3 -11.30 1.04 -11.94
CA GLU A 3 -11.77 2.38 -11.56
C GLU A 3 -10.57 3.32 -11.35
N LYS A 4 -10.69 4.54 -11.88
CA LYS A 4 -9.68 5.60 -11.69
C LYS A 4 -10.10 6.47 -10.52
N VAL A 5 -9.38 6.34 -9.41
CA VAL A 5 -9.61 7.12 -8.18
C VAL A 5 -8.53 8.19 -8.03
N TRP A 6 -8.89 9.30 -7.40
CA TRP A 6 -8.01 10.43 -7.12
C TRP A 6 -8.00 10.70 -5.62
N ALA A 7 -6.86 11.16 -5.09
CA ALA A 7 -6.71 11.56 -3.71
C ALA A 7 -5.81 12.78 -3.63
N ASP A 8 -6.21 13.76 -2.81
CA ASP A 8 -5.37 14.91 -2.53
C ASP A 8 -4.32 14.56 -1.48
N VAL A 9 -3.07 14.86 -1.81
CA VAL A 9 -1.92 14.67 -0.95
C VAL A 9 -1.24 16.03 -0.78
N PRO A 10 -0.87 16.44 0.46
CA PRO A 10 -0.19 17.72 0.66
C PRO A 10 1.06 17.86 -0.21
N GLU A 11 1.28 19.04 -0.79
CA GLU A 11 2.34 19.28 -1.78
C GLU A 11 3.73 18.87 -1.31
N ARG A 12 4.02 19.03 -0.01
CA ARG A 12 5.31 18.63 0.59
C ARG A 12 5.63 17.14 0.43
N TRP A 13 4.61 16.28 0.34
CA TRP A 13 4.79 14.82 0.28
C TRP A 13 4.96 14.31 -1.14
N LYS A 14 4.40 14.99 -2.15
CA LYS A 14 4.49 14.59 -3.56
C LYS A 14 5.94 14.34 -4.04
N PRO A 15 6.92 15.23 -3.80
CA PRO A 15 8.30 14.99 -4.23
C PRO A 15 8.96 13.83 -3.46
N LEU A 16 8.60 13.63 -2.19
CA LEU A 16 9.15 12.55 -1.36
C LEU A 16 8.66 11.18 -1.84
N ILE A 17 7.37 11.07 -2.13
CA ILE A 17 6.76 9.84 -2.68
C ILE A 17 7.37 9.50 -4.04
N LYS A 18 7.54 10.51 -4.91
CA LYS A 18 8.16 10.31 -6.23
C LYS A 18 9.61 9.83 -6.09
N LYS A 19 10.40 10.45 -5.20
CA LYS A 19 11.78 10.05 -4.95
C LYS A 19 11.87 8.61 -4.42
N ALA A 20 11.00 8.22 -3.48
CA ALA A 20 10.96 6.86 -2.97
C ALA A 20 10.63 5.83 -4.07
N LYS A 21 9.60 6.13 -4.89
CA LYS A 21 9.25 5.32 -6.07
C LYS A 21 10.44 5.08 -6.99
N ASP A 22 11.20 6.14 -7.30
CA ASP A 22 12.34 6.08 -8.21
C ASP A 22 13.52 5.29 -7.59
N ILE A 23 13.79 5.46 -6.28
CA ILE A 23 14.83 4.69 -5.56
C ILE A 23 14.50 3.19 -5.53
N GLU A 24 13.23 2.85 -5.33
CA GLU A 24 12.77 1.46 -5.33
C GLU A 24 12.58 0.88 -6.74
N GLY A 25 12.84 1.65 -7.80
CA GLY A 25 12.82 1.17 -9.19
C GLY A 25 11.42 0.91 -9.75
N TRP A 26 10.39 1.61 -9.28
CA TRP A 26 9.03 1.46 -9.79
C TRP A 26 8.74 2.38 -10.97
N ASP A 27 8.18 1.85 -12.06
CA ASP A 27 7.85 2.65 -13.24
C ASP A 27 6.59 3.51 -13.03
N SER A 28 5.58 2.99 -12.33
CA SER A 28 4.27 3.62 -12.19
C SER A 28 3.99 4.05 -10.76
N LEU A 29 3.63 5.32 -10.57
CA LEU A 29 3.21 5.86 -9.27
C LEU A 29 1.98 5.12 -8.73
N SER A 30 1.00 4.81 -9.59
CA SER A 30 -0.22 4.12 -9.15
C SER A 30 0.05 2.67 -8.74
N ALA A 31 0.99 1.99 -9.40
CA ALA A 31 1.41 0.64 -9.00
C ALA A 31 2.13 0.68 -7.65
N TYR A 32 3.04 1.63 -7.48
CA TYR A 32 3.78 1.83 -6.24
C TYR A 32 2.86 2.12 -5.04
N ILE A 33 1.92 3.08 -5.19
CA ILE A 33 0.95 3.40 -4.13
C ILE A 33 0.07 2.19 -3.78
N ARG A 34 -0.38 1.41 -4.79
CA ARG A 34 -1.16 0.18 -4.52
C ARG A 34 -0.38 -0.85 -3.72
N GLU A 35 0.90 -1.02 -4.01
CA GLU A 35 1.76 -1.94 -3.25
C GLU A 35 1.97 -1.46 -1.81
N LEU A 36 2.18 -0.16 -1.60
CA LEU A 36 2.26 0.41 -0.25
C LEU A 36 0.99 0.17 0.55
N ILE A 37 -0.19 0.42 -0.04
CA ILE A 37 -1.48 0.17 0.59
C ILE A 37 -1.63 -1.33 0.90
N LYS A 38 -1.27 -2.21 -0.03
CA LYS A 38 -1.34 -3.66 0.17
C LYS A 38 -0.48 -4.09 1.37
N LYS A 39 0.77 -3.64 1.45
CA LYS A 39 1.68 -3.92 2.56
C LYS A 39 1.12 -3.40 3.89
N ASP A 40 0.58 -2.19 3.90
CA ASP A 40 -0.07 -1.60 5.08
C ASP A 40 -1.27 -2.44 5.55
N LEU A 41 -2.15 -2.84 4.63
CA LEU A 41 -3.31 -3.67 4.96
C LEU A 41 -2.90 -5.06 5.47
N VAL A 42 -1.88 -5.69 4.88
CA VAL A 42 -1.33 -6.97 5.38
C VAL A 42 -0.77 -6.78 6.79
N SER A 43 0.01 -5.73 7.02
CA SER A 43 0.59 -5.44 8.36
C SER A 43 -0.47 -5.21 9.43
N LYS A 44 -1.62 -4.67 9.04
CA LYS A 44 -2.79 -4.46 9.90
C LYS A 44 -3.68 -5.69 10.03
N GLY A 45 -3.37 -6.79 9.34
CA GLY A 45 -4.21 -7.99 9.28
C GLY A 45 -5.53 -7.79 8.52
N LEU A 46 -5.69 -6.66 7.81
CA LEU A 46 -6.90 -6.31 7.07
C LEU A 46 -6.96 -6.93 5.67
N LEU A 47 -5.86 -7.51 5.21
CA LEU A 47 -5.76 -8.16 3.91
C LEU A 47 -4.98 -9.47 4.05
N GLY A 48 -5.61 -10.60 3.69
CA GLY A 48 -5.02 -11.93 3.78
C GLY A 48 -5.76 -12.92 4.69
N GLN A 49 -6.68 -12.47 5.55
CA GLN A 49 -7.55 -13.34 6.35
C GLN A 49 -8.94 -13.44 5.71
N ASN A 50 -9.04 -14.16 4.60
CA ASN A 50 -10.33 -14.62 4.10
C ASN A 50 -10.80 -15.78 5.01
N GLY A 51 -11.37 -15.46 6.18
CA GLY A 51 -12.09 -16.42 7.03
C GLY A 51 -11.23 -17.41 7.84
N GLN A 52 -9.92 -17.22 7.94
CA GLN A 52 -9.10 -17.95 8.92
C GLN A 52 -8.87 -17.04 10.13
N GLU A 53 -9.66 -17.26 11.19
CA GLU A 53 -9.33 -16.78 12.52
C GLU A 53 -7.89 -17.21 12.82
N THR A 54 -6.97 -16.24 12.93
CA THR A 54 -5.68 -16.50 13.56
C THR A 54 -5.95 -16.90 15.00
N ILE A 55 -6.03 -18.22 15.24
CA ILE A 55 -5.87 -18.79 16.56
C ILE A 55 -4.48 -18.33 17.01
N LYS A 56 -4.45 -17.32 17.89
CA LYS A 56 -3.25 -17.03 18.67
C LYS A 56 -3.04 -18.25 19.55
N GLN A 57 -2.10 -19.12 19.18
CA GLN A 57 -1.55 -20.08 20.13
C GLN A 57 -0.75 -19.24 21.12
N GLU A 58 -1.29 -19.11 22.33
CA GLU A 58 -0.55 -18.68 23.51
C GLU A 58 0.30 -19.88 23.97
N ASP A 59 1.60 -19.67 24.09
CA ASP A 59 2.52 -20.56 24.82
C ASP A 59 2.41 -20.34 26.34
#